data_AF-A0A7Z8SHG8-F1
#
_entry.id   AF-A0A7Z8SHG8-F1
#
_cell.length_a   1.000
_cell.length_b   1.000
_cell.length_c   1.000
_cell.angle_alpha   90.00
_cell.angle_beta   90.00
_cell.angle_gamma   90.00
#
_symmetry.space_group_name_H-M   'P 1'
#
loop_
_entity.id
_entity.type
_entity.pdbx_description
1 polymer ?
#
loop_
_entity_poly.entity_id
_entity_poly.type
_entity_poly.pdbx_seq_one_letter_code
_entity_poly.pdbx_strand_id
1 'polypeptide(L)'
;MREDIYRLSKERQKHMDKYILQKELFDLPIGTVFVHDMEDRFKGSPAAGCLKLAWTDDGNCQKGVNYCGETFILHADVRKDVEWFIASDENVHWKNEKEYLETQLRNLEGKNRILENEKQKLDKVRGSVIGLWLLKKLRIK
;
A
#
# COMPACT_ATOMS: atom_id res chain seq x y z
N MET A 1 -12.64 6.33 14.58
CA MET A 1 -11.77 5.77 13.51
C MET A 1 -11.23 6.96 12.72
N ARG A 2 -9.94 6.97 12.34
CA ARG A 2 -9.27 8.13 11.73
C ARG A 2 -9.51 8.17 10.22
N GLU A 3 -10.37 9.09 9.76
CA GLU A 3 -10.73 9.25 8.34
C GLU A 3 -9.59 9.87 7.51
N ASP A 4 -8.71 10.63 8.16
CA ASP A 4 -7.55 11.30 7.57
C ASP A 4 -6.56 10.36 6.87
N ILE A 5 -6.50 9.09 7.29
CA ILE A 5 -5.63 8.07 6.72
C ILE A 5 -6.07 7.69 5.29
N TYR A 6 -7.35 7.85 4.97
CA TYR A 6 -7.93 7.50 3.68
C TYR A 6 -7.91 8.65 2.67
N ARG A 7 -7.51 9.85 3.13
CA ARG A 7 -7.42 11.02 2.26
C ARG A 7 -6.37 10.78 1.17
N LEU A 8 -6.77 10.91 -0.09
CA LEU A 8 -5.85 10.72 -1.21
C LEU A 8 -4.78 11.83 -1.26
N SER A 9 -3.52 11.45 -1.04
CA SER A 9 -2.35 12.32 -1.22
C SER A 9 -1.58 11.97 -2.50
N LYS A 10 -0.78 12.92 -3.00
CA LYS A 10 0.06 12.73 -4.18
C LYS A 10 1.09 11.61 -3.99
N GLU A 11 1.58 11.39 -2.77
CA GLU A 11 2.50 10.30 -2.45
C GLU A 11 1.80 8.94 -2.49
N ARG A 12 0.61 8.84 -1.91
CA ARG A 12 -0.13 7.58 -1.78
C ARG A 12 -0.56 7.03 -3.15
N GLN A 13 -1.02 7.90 -4.05
CA GLN A 13 -1.47 7.50 -5.38
C GLN A 13 -0.36 6.98 -6.30
N LYS A 14 0.93 7.22 -6.01
CA LYS A 14 2.07 6.74 -6.83
C LYS A 14 2.10 5.21 -6.96
N HIS A 15 1.49 4.53 -6.00
CA HIS A 15 1.47 3.08 -5.91
C HIS A 15 0.10 2.47 -6.23
N MET A 16 -0.81 3.28 -6.79
CA MET A 16 -2.17 2.85 -7.14
C MET A 16 -2.31 2.63 -8.64
N ASP A 17 -3.19 1.71 -9.01
CA ASP A 17 -3.59 1.54 -10.40
C ASP A 17 -4.33 2.78 -10.90
N LYS A 18 -4.01 3.19 -12.12
CA LYS A 18 -4.54 4.36 -12.80
C LYS A 18 -5.50 3.94 -13.93
N TYR A 19 -6.53 4.73 -14.12
CA TYR A 19 -7.54 4.48 -15.15
C TYR A 19 -7.82 5.78 -15.88
N ILE A 20 -7.77 5.74 -17.20
CA ILE A 20 -7.93 6.89 -18.08
C ILE A 20 -9.37 6.91 -18.58
N LEU A 21 -10.07 8.00 -18.30
CA LEU A 21 -11.43 8.24 -18.73
C LEU A 21 -11.50 8.38 -20.27
N GLN A 22 -12.39 7.63 -20.91
CA GLN A 22 -12.55 7.56 -22.37
C GLN A 22 -13.72 8.38 -22.92
N LYS A 23 -14.66 8.76 -22.06
CA LYS A 23 -15.84 9.58 -22.40
C LYS A 23 -15.91 10.78 -21.47
N GLU A 24 -16.39 11.91 -21.95
CA GLU A 24 -16.65 13.05 -21.07
C GLU A 24 -17.60 12.65 -19.94
N LEU A 25 -17.25 13.04 -18.72
CA LEU A 25 -18.04 12.74 -17.53
C LEU A 25 -18.19 14.01 -16.72
N PHE A 26 -19.39 14.59 -16.74
CA PHE A 26 -19.65 15.94 -16.24
C PHE A 26 -18.71 16.95 -16.92
N ASP A 27 -17.84 17.62 -16.16
CA ASP A 27 -16.85 18.57 -16.65
C ASP A 27 -15.44 17.96 -16.76
N LEU A 28 -15.33 16.63 -16.69
CA LEU A 28 -14.06 15.93 -16.83
C LEU A 28 -13.83 15.56 -18.30
N PRO A 29 -12.77 16.11 -18.94
CA PRO A 29 -12.45 15.80 -20.32
C PRO A 29 -11.97 14.35 -20.45
N ILE A 30 -12.11 13.81 -21.67
CA ILE A 30 -11.46 12.56 -22.06
C ILE A 30 -9.95 12.66 -21.76
N GLY A 31 -9.37 11.58 -21.25
CA GLY A 31 -7.98 11.54 -20.81
C GLY A 31 -7.78 11.81 -19.31
N THR A 32 -8.83 12.23 -18.59
CA THR A 32 -8.75 12.43 -17.13
C THR A 32 -8.40 11.12 -16.43
N VAL A 33 -7.41 11.16 -15.54
CA VAL A 33 -6.90 10.00 -14.81
C VAL A 33 -7.59 9.88 -13.45
N PHE A 34 -8.04 8.66 -13.16
CA PHE A 34 -8.52 8.22 -11.87
C PHE A 34 -7.54 7.21 -11.27
N VAL A 35 -7.45 7.16 -9.95
CA VAL A 35 -6.72 6.12 -9.21
C VAL A 35 -7.68 5.21 -8.48
N HIS A 36 -7.33 3.94 -8.39
CA HIS A 36 -8.10 2.93 -7.67
C HIS A 36 -7.62 2.81 -6.23
N ASP A 37 -8.43 3.33 -5.31
CA ASP A 37 -8.22 3.26 -3.87
C ASP A 37 -8.95 2.04 -3.28
N MET A 38 -8.23 0.93 -3.16
CA MET A 38 -8.73 -0.32 -2.57
C MET A 38 -8.88 -0.27 -1.04
N GLU A 39 -8.22 0.68 -0.38
CA GLU A 39 -8.15 0.70 1.08
C GLU A 39 -9.17 1.65 1.71
N ASP A 40 -9.75 2.59 0.94
CA ASP A 40 -10.78 3.49 1.46
C ASP A 40 -12.09 2.77 1.78
N ARG A 41 -12.25 2.43 3.06
CA ARG A 41 -13.44 1.75 3.62
C ARG A 41 -14.58 2.70 3.96
N PHE A 42 -14.38 4.02 3.86
CA PHE A 42 -15.41 5.01 4.17
C PHE A 42 -16.19 5.40 2.91
N LYS A 43 -15.45 5.69 1.83
CA LYS A 43 -16.01 6.15 0.55
C LYS A 43 -16.09 5.03 -0.49
N GLY A 44 -15.27 4.00 -0.34
CA GLY A 44 -15.25 2.84 -1.22
C GLY A 44 -16.08 1.67 -0.70
N SER A 45 -16.33 0.71 -1.59
CA SER A 45 -16.96 -0.55 -1.24
C SER A 45 -15.96 -1.44 -0.48
N PRO A 46 -16.37 -2.17 0.58
CA PRO A 46 -15.47 -3.03 1.35
C PRO A 46 -14.68 -4.07 0.54
N ALA A 47 -15.21 -4.51 -0.60
CA ALA A 47 -14.60 -5.55 -1.44
C ALA A 47 -13.93 -5.00 -2.71
N ALA A 48 -14.32 -3.80 -3.15
CA ALA A 48 -13.92 -3.27 -4.45
C ALA A 48 -13.19 -1.92 -4.35
N GLY A 49 -13.29 -1.19 -3.24
CA GLY A 49 -12.73 0.16 -3.10
C GLY A 49 -13.52 1.20 -3.93
N CYS A 50 -12.83 2.26 -4.33
CA CYS A 50 -13.37 3.32 -5.19
C CYS A 50 -12.35 3.85 -6.20
N LEU A 51 -12.83 4.52 -7.24
CA LEU A 51 -12.00 5.38 -8.08
C LEU A 51 -12.06 6.81 -7.56
N LYS A 52 -10.91 7.49 -7.50
CA LYS A 52 -10.76 8.90 -7.12
C LYS A 52 -10.02 9.66 -8.21
N LEU A 53 -10.24 10.96 -8.35
CA LEU A 53 -9.44 11.76 -9.29
C LEU A 53 -7.98 11.79 -8.87
N ALA A 54 -7.09 11.50 -9.81
CA ALA A 54 -5.65 11.58 -9.55
C ALA A 54 -5.20 13.04 -9.38
N TRP A 55 -4.26 13.26 -8.47
CA TRP A 55 -3.41 14.44 -8.46
C TRP A 55 -2.33 14.30 -9.54
N THR A 56 -1.75 15.40 -10.00
CA THR A 56 -0.47 15.35 -10.72
C THR A 56 0.68 15.04 -9.76
N ASP A 57 1.87 14.70 -10.28
CA ASP A 57 3.06 14.45 -9.45
C ASP A 57 3.47 15.66 -8.60
N ASP A 58 3.20 16.87 -9.09
CA ASP A 58 3.43 18.12 -8.36
C ASP A 58 2.38 18.37 -7.26
N GLY A 59 1.28 17.62 -7.26
CA GLY A 59 0.15 17.81 -6.35
C GLY A 59 -0.88 18.83 -6.84
N ASN A 60 -0.94 19.09 -8.13
CA ASN A 60 -1.94 19.96 -8.75
C ASN A 60 -3.09 19.15 -9.34
N CYS A 61 -4.16 19.84 -9.75
CA CYS A 61 -5.17 19.23 -10.61
C CYS A 61 -4.60 18.97 -12.01
N GLN A 62 -5.19 18.00 -12.70
CA GLN A 62 -4.77 17.61 -14.05
C GLN A 62 -5.06 18.74 -15.04
N LYS A 63 -4.30 18.80 -16.14
CA LYS A 63 -4.43 19.87 -17.14
C LYS A 63 -5.85 19.87 -17.72
N GLY A 64 -6.52 21.02 -17.68
CA GLY A 64 -7.90 21.17 -18.16
C GLY A 64 -8.96 20.65 -17.18
N VAL A 65 -8.56 20.24 -15.97
CA VAL A 65 -9.47 19.77 -14.91
C VAL A 65 -9.36 20.72 -13.71
N ASN A 66 -10.49 21.26 -13.26
CA ASN A 66 -10.54 22.19 -12.11
C ASN A 66 -10.58 21.49 -10.74
N TYR A 67 -10.68 20.16 -10.75
CA TYR A 67 -10.89 19.33 -9.57
C TYR A 67 -9.85 18.22 -9.49
N CYS A 68 -9.55 17.76 -8.28
CA CYS A 68 -8.58 16.69 -8.07
C CYS A 68 -8.75 16.03 -6.71
N GLY A 69 -8.17 14.85 -6.55
CA GLY A 69 -8.31 14.05 -5.34
C GLY A 69 -9.74 13.54 -5.15
N GLU A 70 -10.31 13.86 -3.99
CA GLU A 70 -11.57 13.26 -3.52
C GLU A 70 -12.82 14.03 -3.95
N THR A 71 -12.69 14.94 -4.92
CA THR A 71 -13.84 15.68 -5.46
C THR A 71 -14.80 14.78 -6.23
N PHE A 72 -14.27 13.78 -6.94
CA PHE A 72 -15.06 12.75 -7.61
C PHE A 72 -14.66 11.39 -7.06
N ILE A 73 -15.67 10.64 -6.61
CA ILE A 73 -15.54 9.29 -6.09
C ILE A 73 -16.54 8.43 -6.84
N LEU A 74 -16.04 7.42 -7.54
CA LEU A 74 -16.86 6.46 -8.28
C LEU A 74 -16.67 5.07 -7.68
N HIS A 75 -17.67 4.21 -7.83
CA HIS A 75 -17.51 2.81 -7.45
C HIS A 75 -16.43 2.15 -8.31
N ALA A 76 -15.52 1.38 -7.72
CA ALA A 76 -14.35 0.87 -8.46
C ALA A 76 -14.71 -0.03 -9.64
N ASP A 77 -15.83 -0.75 -9.61
CA ASP A 77 -16.23 -1.66 -10.69
C ASP A 77 -16.47 -0.95 -12.03
N VAL A 78 -16.74 0.36 -12.05
CA VAL A 78 -16.91 1.10 -13.31
C VAL A 78 -15.64 1.06 -14.18
N ARG A 79 -14.46 0.82 -13.57
CA ARG A 79 -13.20 0.66 -14.31
C ARG A 79 -13.18 -0.55 -15.25
N LYS A 80 -14.10 -1.51 -15.04
CA LYS A 80 -14.24 -2.71 -15.89
C LYS A 80 -14.99 -2.41 -17.19
N ASP A 81 -15.70 -1.27 -17.24
CA ASP A 81 -16.33 -0.81 -18.45
C ASP A 81 -15.30 -0.10 -19.34
N VAL A 82 -14.78 -0.86 -20.31
CA VAL A 82 -13.73 -0.41 -21.22
C VAL A 82 -14.16 0.74 -22.14
N GLU A 83 -15.48 0.96 -22.30
CA GLU A 83 -15.96 2.12 -23.03
C GLU A 83 -15.79 3.42 -22.25
N TRP A 84 -15.70 3.32 -20.92
CA TRP A 84 -15.57 4.47 -20.02
C TRP A 84 -14.16 4.62 -19.48
N PHE A 85 -13.47 3.53 -19.22
CA PHE A 85 -12.16 3.54 -18.58
C PHE A 85 -11.22 2.53 -19.22
N ILE A 86 -10.00 2.97 -19.54
CA ILE A 86 -8.89 2.06 -19.87
C ILE A 86 -7.85 2.10 -18.77
N ALA A 87 -7.18 0.98 -18.53
CA ALA A 87 -5.99 0.96 -17.70
C ALA A 87 -4.93 1.90 -18.28
N SER A 88 -4.27 2.71 -17.43
CA SER A 88 -3.09 3.46 -17.86
C SER A 88 -1.92 2.53 -18.13
N ASP A 89 -1.05 2.88 -19.08
CA ASP A 89 0.21 2.16 -19.32
C ASP A 89 1.15 2.22 -18.10
N GLU A 90 0.97 3.23 -17.25
CA GLU A 90 1.67 3.41 -15.98
C GLU A 90 1.09 2.56 -14.84
N ASN A 91 0.11 1.70 -15.11
CA ASN A 91 -0.47 0.87 -14.07
C ASN A 91 0.60 0.04 -13.39
N VAL A 92 0.59 0.11 -12.06
CA VAL A 92 1.53 -0.61 -11.21
C VAL A 92 1.09 -2.06 -11.19
N HIS A 93 1.37 -2.75 -12.28
CA HIS A 93 0.98 -4.12 -12.48
C HIS A 93 1.98 -5.01 -11.73
N TRP A 94 1.87 -5.12 -10.39
CA TRP A 94 2.52 -6.07 -9.44
C TRP A 94 4.05 -6.31 -9.54
N LYS A 95 4.74 -5.77 -10.53
CA LYS A 95 6.18 -5.94 -10.76
C LYS A 95 6.99 -5.21 -9.69
N ASN A 96 6.45 -4.10 -9.17
CA ASN A 96 7.01 -3.35 -8.04
C ASN A 96 6.64 -3.96 -6.68
N GLU A 97 5.53 -4.70 -6.60
CA GLU A 97 5.14 -5.42 -5.39
C GLU A 97 6.08 -6.60 -5.14
N LYS A 98 6.54 -7.29 -6.19
CA LYS A 98 7.61 -8.29 -6.07
C LYS A 98 8.90 -7.69 -5.49
N GLU A 99 9.38 -6.57 -6.01
CA GLU A 99 10.62 -5.94 -5.53
C GLU A 99 10.49 -5.37 -4.10
N TYR A 100 9.30 -4.84 -3.77
CA TYR A 100 8.95 -4.43 -2.41
C TYR A 100 8.91 -5.62 -1.45
N LEU A 101 8.23 -6.71 -1.83
CA LEU A 101 8.14 -7.94 -1.05
C LEU A 101 9.51 -8.60 -0.89
N GLU A 102 10.35 -8.62 -1.93
CA GLU A 102 11.74 -9.10 -1.86
C GLU A 102 12.58 -8.27 -0.90
N THR A 103 12.34 -6.96 -0.83
CA THR A 103 13.03 -6.06 0.11
C THR A 103 12.55 -6.28 1.54
N GLN A 104 11.24 -6.47 1.76
CA GLN A 104 10.70 -6.85 3.06
C GLN A 104 11.22 -8.22 3.51
N LEU A 105 11.31 -9.19 2.60
CA LEU A 105 11.84 -10.52 2.87
C LEU A 105 13.30 -10.45 3.32
N ARG A 106 14.16 -9.70 2.60
CA ARG A 106 15.56 -9.48 2.98
C ARG A 106 15.70 -8.84 4.37
N ASN A 107 14.84 -7.87 4.69
CA ASN A 107 14.85 -7.22 6.00
C ASN A 107 14.42 -8.19 7.13
N LEU A 108 13.44 -9.06 6.88
CA LEU A 108 12.99 -10.07 7.82
C LEU A 108 14.05 -11.16 8.03
N GLU A 109 14.72 -11.62 6.96
CA GLU A 109 15.84 -12.55 7.05
C GLU A 109 16.99 -11.99 7.88
N GLY A 110 17.33 -10.70 7.68
CA GLY A 110 18.33 -10.00 8.49
C GLY A 110 17.97 -9.98 9.98
N LYS A 111 16.71 -9.69 10.31
CA LYS A 111 16.22 -9.72 11.70
C LYS A 111 16.26 -11.12 12.29
N ASN A 112 15.86 -12.15 11.53
CA ASN A 112 15.92 -13.54 11.97
C ASN A 112 17.36 -13.97 12.28
N ARG A 113 18.32 -13.58 11.44
CA ARG A 113 19.74 -13.89 11.70
C ARG A 113 20.27 -13.25 12.98
N ILE A 114 19.82 -12.04 13.30
CA ILE A 114 20.17 -11.38 14.57
C ILE A 114 19.58 -12.17 15.75
N LEU A 115 18.29 -12.52 15.66
CA LEU A 115 17.59 -13.29 16.69
C LEU A 115 18.22 -14.69 16.90
N GLU A 116 18.64 -15.37 15.84
CA GLU A 116 19.35 -16.65 15.95
C GLU A 116 20.69 -16.50 16.67
N ASN A 117 21.45 -15.44 16.36
CA ASN A 117 22.70 -15.16 17.05
C ASN A 117 22.49 -14.85 18.54
N GLU A 118 21.43 -14.10 18.87
CA GLU A 118 21.04 -13.84 20.26
C GLU A 118 20.63 -15.12 20.98
N LYS A 119 19.83 -15.98 20.33
CA LYS A 119 19.46 -17.29 20.86
C LYS A 119 20.69 -18.16 21.14
N GLN A 120 21.65 -18.24 20.22
CA GLN A 120 22.88 -19.00 20.43
C GLN A 120 23.71 -18.48 21.60
N LYS A 121 23.79 -17.15 21.78
CA LYS A 121 24.46 -16.55 22.94
C LYS A 121 23.74 -16.96 24.23
N LEU A 122 22.42 -16.89 24.25
CA LEU A 122 21.61 -17.32 25.39
C LEU A 122 21.78 -18.81 25.69
N ASP A 123 21.80 -19.67 24.67
CA ASP A 123 22.00 -21.11 24.83
C ASP A 123 23.40 -21.43 25.38
N LYS A 124 24.44 -20.71 24.94
CA LYS A 124 25.79 -20.83 25.53
C LYS A 124 25.83 -20.39 26.98
N VAL A 125 25.16 -19.29 27.34
CA VAL A 125 25.05 -18.85 28.73
C VAL A 125 24.27 -19.87 29.55
N ARG A 126 23.15 -20.39 29.04
CA ARG A 126 22.31 -21.41 29.67
C ARG A 126 23.07 -22.71 29.93
N GLY A 127 23.89 -23.15 28.98
CA GLY A 127 24.73 -24.35 29.09
C GLY A 127 26.03 -24.14 29.87
N SER A 128 26.37 -22.90 30.22
CA SER A 128 27.54 -22.61 31.06
C SER A 128 27.30 -23.00 32.53
N VAL A 129 28.38 -23.17 33.29
CA VAL A 129 28.33 -23.49 34.73
C VAL A 129 27.51 -22.44 35.51
N ILE A 130 27.65 -21.16 35.15
CA ILE A 130 26.91 -20.05 35.78
C ILE A 130 25.42 -20.09 35.41
N GLY A 131 25.09 -20.40 34.15
CA GLY A 131 23.70 -20.52 33.71
C GLY A 131 22.97 -21.73 34.32
N LEU A 132 23.64 -22.88 34.39
CA LEU A 132 23.12 -24.07 35.06
C LEU A 132 22.93 -23.84 36.56
N TRP A 133 23.85 -23.10 37.19
CA TRP A 133 23.72 -22.70 38.60
C TRP A 133 22.53 -21.76 38.82
N LEU A 134 22.33 -20.76 37.97
CA LEU A 134 21.18 -19.84 38.02
C LEU A 134 19.84 -20.57 37.81
N LEU A 135 19.75 -21.45 36.81
CA LEU A 135 18.53 -22.25 36.56
C LEU A 135 18.17 -23.14 37.76
N LYS A 136 19.18 -23.79 38.36
CA LYS A 136 19.02 -24.63 39.55
C LYS A 136 18.58 -23.80 40.76
N LYS A 137 19.09 -22.58 40.92
CA LYS A 137 18.72 -21.65 42.00
C LYS A 137 17.30 -21.11 41.84
N LEU A 138 16.84 -20.92 40.60
CA LEU A 138 15.50 -20.41 40.28
C LEU A 138 14.43 -21.52 40.18
N ARG A 139 14.77 -22.80 40.38
CA ARG A 139 13.88 -23.98 40.26
C ARG A 139 13.17 -24.10 38.90
N ILE A 140 13.78 -23.58 37.84
CA ILE A 140 13.26 -23.72 36.48
C ILE A 140 13.86 -25.01 35.91
N LYS A 141 13.02 -26.00 35.58
CA LYS A 141 13.44 -27.29 34.98
C LYS A 141 13.93 -27.10 33.54
#